data_AF-A0A523SMZ9-F1
#
_entry.id   AF-A0A523SMZ9-F1
#
_cell.length_a   1.000
_cell.length_b   1.000
_cell.length_c   1.000
_cell.angle_alpha   90.00
_cell.angle_beta   90.00
_cell.angle_gamma   90.00
#
_symmetry.space_group_name_H-M   'P 1'
#
loop_
_entity.id
_entity.type
_entity.pdbx_description
1 polymer ?
#
loop_
_entity_poly.entity_id
_entity_poly.type
_entity_poly.pdbx_seq_one_letter_code
_entity_poly.pdbx_strand_id
1 'polypeptide(L)'
;MTGKKHFSSEEAKRVGEALNIDWSKFDVEQFRMGMDVELEHGLEDVNTNVTDDDSLVTGKIALAHLNEFPDYYTRLEKMEEEAEEFHKSQKH
;
A
#
# COMPACT_ATOMS: atom_id res chain seq x y z
N MET A 1 12.94 -15.73 7.05
CA MET A 1 12.46 -14.62 6.23
C MET A 1 11.63 -15.20 5.11
N THR A 2 10.35 -15.49 5.37
CA THR A 2 9.37 -15.61 4.29
C THR A 2 9.37 -14.25 3.59
N GLY A 3 9.64 -14.20 2.29
CA GLY A 3 9.64 -12.92 1.57
C GLY A 3 8.31 -12.21 1.79
N LYS A 4 8.35 -10.89 2.04
CA LYS A 4 7.12 -10.08 2.09
C LYS A 4 6.37 -10.32 0.77
N LYS A 5 5.06 -10.54 0.88
CA LYS A 5 4.20 -10.69 -0.29
C LYS A 5 4.09 -9.30 -0.93
N HIS A 6 4.32 -9.22 -2.23
CA HIS A 6 4.26 -7.97 -2.98
C HIS A 6 3.42 -8.19 -4.22
N PHE A 7 2.67 -7.16 -4.61
CA PHE A 7 1.94 -7.13 -5.86
C PHE A 7 2.87 -6.80 -7.02
N SER A 8 2.70 -7.51 -8.13
CA SER A 8 3.34 -7.15 -9.39
C SER A 8 2.66 -5.91 -10.01
N SER A 9 3.37 -5.17 -10.87
CA SER A 9 2.77 -4.04 -11.60
C SER A 9 1.60 -4.51 -12.49
N GLU A 10 1.64 -5.73 -13.02
CA GLU A 10 0.52 -6.34 -13.76
C GLU A 10 -0.68 -6.64 -12.87
N GLU A 11 -0.47 -7.12 -11.64
CA GLU A 11 -1.55 -7.33 -10.67
C GLU A 11 -2.20 -6.01 -10.27
N ALA A 12 -1.39 -5.01 -9.93
CA ALA A 12 -1.87 -3.68 -9.59
C ALA A 12 -2.65 -3.06 -10.76
N LYS A 13 -2.18 -3.22 -12.00
CA LYS A 13 -2.90 -2.76 -13.17
C LYS A 13 -4.25 -3.45 -13.35
N ARG A 14 -4.32 -4.78 -13.18
CA ARG A 14 -5.59 -5.53 -13.27
C ARG A 14 -6.60 -5.08 -12.20
N VAL A 15 -6.14 -4.89 -10.96
CA VAL A 15 -6.98 -4.37 -9.87
C VAL A 15 -7.42 -2.95 -10.17
N GLY A 16 -6.53 -2.07 -10.63
CA GLY A 16 -6.87 -0.70 -10.99
C GLY A 16 -7.86 -0.61 -12.16
N GLU A 17 -7.77 -1.49 -13.15
CA GLU A 17 -8.77 -1.64 -14.22
C GLU A 17 -10.14 -2.06 -13.65
N ALA A 18 -10.19 -3.04 -12.74
CA ALA A 18 -11.41 -3.45 -12.08
C ALA A 18 -12.04 -2.34 -11.21
N LEU A 19 -11.23 -1.44 -10.68
CA LEU A 19 -11.65 -0.27 -9.90
C LEU A 19 -11.93 0.98 -10.76
N ASN A 20 -11.74 0.91 -12.08
CA ASN A 20 -11.87 2.03 -13.01
C ASN A 20 -10.99 3.26 -12.61
N ILE A 21 -9.74 3.01 -12.24
CA ILE A 21 -8.79 4.07 -11.87
C ILE A 21 -8.50 5.00 -13.06
N ASP A 22 -8.52 6.30 -12.79
CA ASP A 22 -8.06 7.34 -13.70
C ASP A 22 -6.55 7.57 -13.52
N TRP A 23 -5.77 6.91 -14.38
CA TRP A 23 -4.30 6.98 -14.39
C TRP A 23 -3.73 8.35 -14.81
N SER A 24 -4.56 9.34 -15.12
CA SER A 24 -4.08 10.71 -15.36
C SER A 24 -3.72 11.45 -14.07
N LYS A 25 -4.20 10.97 -12.91
CA LYS A 25 -3.97 11.59 -11.60
C LYS A 25 -2.68 11.12 -10.96
N PHE A 26 -2.37 9.83 -11.08
CA PHE A 26 -1.20 9.15 -10.53
C PHE A 26 -0.89 7.92 -11.40
N ASP A 27 0.32 7.39 -11.27
CA ASP A 27 0.76 6.23 -12.05
C ASP A 27 0.47 4.89 -11.36
N VAL A 28 0.67 3.80 -12.10
CA VAL A 28 0.49 2.43 -11.60
C VAL A 28 1.42 2.11 -10.44
N GLU A 29 2.60 2.75 -10.36
CA GLU A 29 3.56 2.48 -9.29
C GLU A 29 3.11 3.08 -7.96
N GLN A 30 2.54 4.28 -7.94
CA GLN A 30 1.89 4.82 -6.73
C GLN A 30 0.79 3.89 -6.21
N PHE A 31 -0.02 3.34 -7.13
CA PHE A 31 -1.07 2.40 -6.76
C PHE A 31 -0.51 1.07 -6.26
N ARG A 32 0.49 0.51 -6.93
CA ARG A 32 1.16 -0.74 -6.54
C ARG A 32 1.85 -0.61 -5.18
N MET A 33 2.56 0.49 -4.93
CA MET A 33 3.14 0.81 -3.63
C MET A 33 2.07 0.85 -2.55
N GLY A 34 0.94 1.50 -2.83
CA GLY A 34 -0.18 1.51 -1.91
C GLY A 34 -0.74 0.13 -1.61
N MET A 35 -0.94 -0.68 -2.64
CA MET A 35 -1.42 -2.05 -2.44
C MET A 35 -0.46 -2.88 -1.59
N ASP A 36 0.86 -2.71 -1.74
CA ASP A 36 1.85 -3.39 -0.90
C ASP A 36 1.77 -2.95 0.57
N VAL A 37 1.61 -1.65 0.82
CA VAL A 37 1.46 -1.10 2.19
C VAL A 37 0.18 -1.61 2.84
N GLU A 38 -0.95 -1.51 2.15
CA GLU A 38 -2.25 -1.93 2.69
C GLU A 38 -2.36 -3.46 2.86
N LEU A 39 -1.47 -4.25 2.24
CA LEU A 39 -1.41 -5.69 2.43
C LEU A 39 -0.93 -6.09 3.83
N GLU A 40 -0.16 -5.24 4.51
CA GLU A 40 0.24 -5.45 5.91
C GLU A 40 -0.99 -5.48 6.85
N HIS A 41 -2.13 -4.94 6.40
CA HIS A 41 -3.43 -5.01 7.07
C HIS A 41 -4.30 -6.19 6.60
N GLY A 42 -3.68 -7.22 6.03
CA GLY A 42 -4.29 -8.49 5.65
C GLY A 42 -4.02 -9.60 6.68
N LEU A 43 -3.66 -10.78 6.19
CA LEU A 43 -3.47 -11.98 7.00
C LEU A 43 -2.16 -12.00 7.80
N GLU A 44 -1.34 -10.95 7.73
CA GLU A 44 -0.09 -10.82 8.49
C GLU A 44 -0.35 -10.72 10.01
N ASP A 45 -1.34 -9.93 10.43
CA ASP A 45 -1.83 -9.91 11.82
C ASP A 45 -3.37 -10.03 11.84
N VAL A 46 -3.83 -11.19 12.31
CA VAL A 46 -5.27 -11.52 12.43
C VAL A 46 -6.06 -10.54 13.31
N ASN A 47 -5.41 -9.81 14.23
CA ASN A 47 -6.09 -8.85 15.09
C ASN A 47 -6.36 -7.52 14.37
N THR A 48 -5.58 -7.21 13.33
CA THR A 48 -5.70 -5.99 12.53
C THR A 48 -6.02 -6.29 11.07
N ASN A 49 -6.49 -7.50 10.76
CA ASN A 49 -6.87 -7.92 9.43
C ASN A 49 -8.16 -7.20 8.99
N VAL A 50 -8.07 -6.43 7.91
CA VAL A 50 -9.18 -5.69 7.30
C VAL A 50 -9.48 -6.20 5.88
N THR A 51 -8.50 -6.81 5.21
CA THR A 51 -8.58 -7.11 3.77
C THR A 51 -8.72 -8.60 3.45
N ASP A 52 -8.44 -9.50 4.39
CA ASP A 52 -8.32 -10.95 4.14
C ASP A 52 -7.36 -11.29 2.98
N ASP A 53 -6.33 -10.45 2.76
CA ASP A 53 -5.44 -10.50 1.58
C ASP A 53 -6.17 -10.38 0.21
N ASP A 54 -7.44 -9.96 0.20
CA ASP A 54 -8.21 -9.76 -1.02
C ASP A 54 -7.71 -8.53 -1.78
N SER A 55 -7.17 -8.77 -2.98
CA SER A 55 -6.50 -7.75 -3.78
C SER A 55 -7.43 -6.58 -4.17
N LEU A 56 -8.73 -6.82 -4.33
CA LEU A 56 -9.69 -5.76 -4.65
C LEU A 56 -10.03 -4.93 -3.42
N VAL A 57 -10.14 -5.54 -2.23
CA VAL A 57 -10.36 -4.82 -0.97
C VAL A 57 -9.11 -3.98 -0.64
N THR A 58 -7.92 -4.58 -0.70
CA THR A 58 -6.63 -3.87 -0.53
C THR A 58 -6.51 -2.70 -1.51
N GLY A 59 -6.79 -2.92 -2.80
CA GLY A 59 -6.74 -1.88 -3.82
C GLY A 59 -7.75 -0.75 -3.59
N LYS A 60 -8.92 -1.00 -3.00
CA LYS A 60 -9.88 0.07 -2.67
C LYS A 60 -9.35 1.03 -1.61
N ILE A 61 -8.64 0.51 -0.61
CA ILE A 61 -8.02 1.34 0.43
C ILE A 61 -6.91 2.19 -0.18
N ALA A 62 -6.04 1.57 -0.99
CA ALA A 62 -5.01 2.29 -1.73
C ALA A 62 -5.56 3.41 -2.63
N LEU A 63 -6.64 3.12 -3.35
CA LEU A 63 -7.32 4.11 -4.17
C LEU A 63 -7.96 5.23 -3.34
N ALA A 64 -8.49 4.94 -2.16
CA ALA A 64 -9.08 5.95 -1.29
C ALA A 64 -8.05 7.01 -0.89
N HIS A 65 -6.85 6.58 -0.49
CA HIS A 65 -5.74 7.46 -0.14
C HIS A 65 -5.21 8.27 -1.33
N LEU A 66 -5.03 7.63 -2.49
CA LEU A 66 -4.58 8.33 -3.70
C LEU A 66 -5.62 9.34 -4.25
N ASN A 67 -6.89 9.20 -3.88
CA ASN A 67 -7.91 10.21 -4.16
C ASN A 67 -7.81 11.44 -3.25
N GLU A 68 -7.17 11.34 -2.07
CA GLU A 68 -6.90 12.49 -1.21
C GLU A 68 -5.76 13.33 -1.80
N PHE A 69 -4.67 12.69 -2.23
CA PHE A 69 -3.59 13.31 -2.98
C PHE A 69 -2.75 12.30 -3.78
N PRO A 70 -2.25 12.65 -4.98
CA PRO A 70 -1.64 11.69 -5.91
C PRO A 70 -0.33 11.02 -5.47
N ASP A 71 0.42 11.61 -4.54
CA ASP A 71 1.73 11.16 -4.07
C ASP A 71 1.68 10.59 -2.65
N TYR A 72 0.49 10.10 -2.23
CA TYR A 72 0.23 9.64 -0.86
C TYR A 72 1.29 8.68 -0.33
N TYR A 73 1.55 7.61 -1.08
CA TYR A 73 2.42 6.53 -0.60
C TYR A 73 3.89 6.92 -0.57
N THR A 74 4.33 7.83 -1.44
CA THR A 74 5.67 8.42 -1.33
C THR A 74 5.84 9.27 -0.06
N ARG A 75 4.79 9.98 0.37
CA ARG A 75 4.85 10.76 1.62
C ARG A 75 4.78 9.86 2.85
N LEU A 76 3.96 8.81 2.79
CA LEU A 76 3.85 7.81 3.85
C LEU A 76 5.18 7.11 4.08
N GLU A 77 5.80 6.59 3.02
CA GLU A 77 7.12 5.93 3.07
C GLU A 77 8.14 6.80 3.79
N LYS A 78 8.24 8.09 3.41
CA LYS A 78 9.15 9.03 4.07
C LYS A 78 8.86 9.19 5.57
N MET A 79 7.58 9.33 5.95
CA MET A 79 7.20 9.47 7.36
C MET A 79 7.54 8.20 8.16
N GLU A 80 7.32 7.02 7.59
CA GLU A 80 7.61 5.74 8.23
C GLU A 80 9.12 5.54 8.39
N GLU A 81 9.93 5.86 7.37
CA GLU A 81 11.39 5.85 7.46
C GLU A 81 11.90 6.75 8.61
N GLU A 82 11.41 8.00 8.68
CA GLU A 82 11.75 8.93 9.77
C GLU A 82 11.36 8.37 11.14
N ALA A 83 10.19 7.73 11.25
CA ALA A 83 9.72 7.11 12.48
C ALA A 83 10.54 5.88 12.87
N GLU A 84 10.94 5.06 11.91
CA GLU A 84 11.80 3.89 12.12
C GLU A 84 13.18 4.30 12.63
N GLU A 85 13.81 5.29 11.99
CA GLU A 85 15.11 5.82 12.41
C GLU A 85 15.05 6.36 13.83
N PHE A 86 14.00 7.14 14.14
CA PHE A 86 13.77 7.65 15.48
C PHE A 86 13.65 6.50 16.50
N HIS A 87 12.82 5.49 16.25
CA HIS A 87 12.66 4.36 17.17
C HIS A 87 13.93 3.51 17.34
N LYS A 88 14.73 3.33 16.28
CA LYS A 88 16.03 2.65 16.36
C LYS A 88 16.99 3.43 17.26
N SER A 89 16.98 4.77 17.19
CA SER A 89 17.82 5.63 18.03
C SER A 89 17.48 5.60 19.53
N GLN A 90 16.22 5.32 19.89
CA GLN A 90 15.75 5.24 21.28
C GLN A 90 15.98 3.86 21.93
N LYS A 91 16.36 2.84 21.15
CA LYS A 91 16.61 1.46 21.63
C LYS A 91 18.07 1.24 22.05
N HIS A 92 18.80 2.29 22.41
CA HIS A 92 20.16 2.25 22.99
C HIS A 92 20.18 3.05 24.29
#